data_AF-A0AAU1F9P6-F1
#
_entry.id   AF-A0AAU1F9P6-F1
#
_cell.length_a   1.000
_cell.length_b   1.000
_cell.length_c   1.000
_cell.angle_alpha   90.00
_cell.angle_beta   90.00
_cell.angle_gamma   90.00
#
_symmetry.space_group_name_H-M   'P 1'
#
loop_
_entity.id
_entity.type
_entity.pdbx_description
1 polymer ?
#
loop_
_entity_poly.entity_id
_entity_poly.type
_entity_poly.pdbx_seq_one_letter_code
_entity_poly.pdbx_strand_id
1 'polypeptide(L)'
;MLVTHLALVSESDQITPSQLNRVAAALQKQAIRDFDPIWKIPASVDAFDRLDDVPVGYWPMIVRDDIQQAGAAGVHLDNNGQPFSLIEYSDSWSMTASHEMLEMLGDPGGNRLVAGQSPKPGQGVVEFLVEVADPSEAPENGYTINGMLMSDFFTPNFYDPVAAPGVRYSFTGKLDGPRKILPGGYISWHDPVSDHWWQQIWFDSDQPRFRDLGRLTARAGSLRSAIDSRTGTIARIAASGPRSDRFAAARTLTAAVKESTQSRANGWRSRVDELQAGPVVEGTWEEGDQDNG
;
A
#
# COMPACT_ATOMS: atom_id res chain seq x y z
N MET A 1 19.94 6.96 5.71
CA MET A 1 18.62 7.54 5.38
C MET A 1 17.83 7.67 6.66
N LEU A 2 17.04 8.73 6.81
CA LEU A 2 16.13 8.87 7.95
C LEU A 2 14.96 7.91 7.75
N VAL A 3 14.40 7.39 8.85
CA VAL A 3 13.21 6.56 8.82
C VAL A 3 12.00 7.45 8.57
N THR A 4 11.14 7.06 7.64
CA THR A 4 9.84 7.69 7.42
C THR A 4 8.83 7.11 8.40
N HIS A 5 8.12 7.95 9.14
CA HIS A 5 7.10 7.51 10.09
C HIS A 5 5.71 7.80 9.53
N LEU A 6 4.84 6.80 9.43
CA LEU A 6 3.44 6.95 9.00
C LEU A 6 2.48 6.67 10.17
N ALA A 7 1.40 7.44 10.24
CA ALA A 7 0.38 7.31 11.27
C ALA A 7 -0.96 6.90 10.66
N LEU A 8 -1.45 5.70 10.98
CA LEU A 8 -2.78 5.27 10.59
C LEU A 8 -3.81 5.69 11.63
N VAL A 9 -4.80 6.49 11.20
CA VAL A 9 -5.86 7.04 12.06
C VAL A 9 -7.21 6.76 11.43
N SER A 10 -8.20 6.40 12.24
CA SER A 10 -9.61 6.33 11.81
C SER A 10 -10.42 7.46 12.43
N GLU A 11 -11.14 8.18 11.59
CA GLU A 11 -12.24 9.08 11.97
C GLU A 11 -13.60 8.51 11.51
N SER A 12 -13.69 7.18 11.42
CA SER A 12 -14.90 6.42 11.12
C SER A 12 -15.27 5.50 12.28
N ASP A 13 -16.55 5.51 12.67
CA ASP A 13 -17.12 4.61 13.68
C ASP A 13 -17.26 3.16 13.17
N GLN A 14 -17.07 2.92 11.86
CA GLN A 14 -17.10 1.59 11.26
C GLN A 14 -15.83 0.77 11.56
N ILE A 15 -14.74 1.43 11.94
CA ILE A 15 -13.45 0.79 12.19
C ILE A 15 -13.20 0.69 13.69
N THR A 16 -13.19 -0.54 14.21
CA THR A 16 -12.82 -0.77 15.61
C THR A 16 -11.32 -0.53 15.83
N PRO A 17 -10.88 -0.13 17.06
CA PRO A 17 -9.46 -0.01 17.38
C PRO A 17 -8.66 -1.30 17.11
N SER A 18 -9.27 -2.47 17.35
CA SER A 18 -8.66 -3.77 17.06
C SER A 18 -8.44 -3.98 15.56
N GLN A 19 -9.38 -3.55 14.71
CA GLN A 19 -9.21 -3.60 13.27
C GLN A 19 -8.12 -2.64 12.79
N LEU A 20 -8.13 -1.38 13.28
CA LEU A 20 -7.13 -0.37 12.96
C LEU A 20 -5.70 -0.89 13.26
N ASN A 21 -5.48 -1.40 14.47
CA ASN A 21 -4.20 -1.96 14.90
C ASN A 21 -3.75 -3.15 14.04
N ARG A 22 -4.67 -4.04 13.64
CA ARG A 22 -4.33 -5.18 12.78
C ARG A 22 -3.96 -4.75 11.37
N VAL A 23 -4.63 -3.72 10.82
CA VAL A 23 -4.29 -3.13 9.52
C VAL A 23 -2.93 -2.44 9.60
N ALA A 24 -2.69 -1.59 10.62
CA ALA A 24 -1.39 -0.98 10.84
C ALA A 24 -0.26 -2.01 10.95
N ALA A 25 -0.47 -3.12 11.66
CA ALA A 25 0.50 -4.22 11.74
C ALA A 25 0.76 -4.93 10.39
N ALA A 26 -0.21 -4.93 9.46
CA ALA A 26 -0.01 -5.45 8.11
C ALA A 26 0.73 -4.45 7.21
N LEU A 27 0.36 -3.17 7.26
CA LEU A 27 1.05 -2.08 6.58
C LEU A 27 2.50 -1.95 7.03
N GLN A 28 2.76 -2.03 8.34
CA GLN A 28 4.10 -2.03 8.92
C GLN A 28 4.97 -3.16 8.37
N LYS A 29 4.40 -4.37 8.24
CA LYS A 29 5.11 -5.50 7.61
C LYS A 29 5.38 -5.23 6.15
N GLN A 30 4.41 -4.67 5.41
CA GLN A 30 4.60 -4.33 4.00
C GLN A 30 5.74 -3.31 3.83
N ALA A 31 5.73 -2.25 4.61
CA ALA A 31 6.75 -1.20 4.56
C ALA A 31 8.17 -1.75 4.82
N ILE A 32 8.36 -2.53 5.90
CA ILE A 32 9.69 -3.03 6.29
C ILE A 32 10.14 -4.24 5.47
N ARG A 33 9.26 -5.25 5.31
CA ARG A 33 9.65 -6.53 4.72
C ARG A 33 9.62 -6.49 3.20
N ASP A 34 8.67 -5.77 2.62
CA ASP A 34 8.38 -5.86 1.19
C ASP A 34 8.91 -4.65 0.43
N PHE A 35 8.60 -3.43 0.89
CA PHE A 35 8.91 -2.20 0.17
C PHE A 35 10.36 -1.73 0.38
N ASP A 36 10.81 -1.59 1.63
CA ASP A 36 12.17 -1.10 1.95
C ASP A 36 13.29 -1.87 1.23
N PRO A 37 13.31 -3.22 1.19
CA PRO A 37 14.40 -3.93 0.52
C PRO A 37 14.52 -3.64 -0.98
N ILE A 38 13.43 -3.19 -1.62
CA ILE A 38 13.36 -2.90 -3.06
C ILE A 38 13.60 -1.41 -3.33
N TRP A 39 12.89 -0.54 -2.61
CA TRP A 39 12.92 0.91 -2.84
C TRP A 39 13.95 1.65 -1.99
N LYS A 40 14.52 0.98 -0.98
CA LYS A 40 15.50 1.51 -0.01
C LYS A 40 14.95 2.68 0.80
N ILE A 41 13.70 2.55 1.22
CA ILE A 41 12.96 3.57 1.97
C ILE A 41 12.54 2.95 3.30
N PRO A 42 13.34 3.13 4.37
CA PRO A 42 13.00 2.58 5.67
C PRO A 42 11.80 3.34 6.25
N ALA A 43 10.76 2.61 6.67
CA ALA A 43 9.55 3.22 7.19
C ALA A 43 8.91 2.45 8.35
N SER A 44 8.22 3.17 9.24
CA SER A 44 7.34 2.62 10.29
C SER A 44 5.88 3.03 10.07
N VAL A 45 4.95 2.19 10.49
CA VAL A 45 3.51 2.47 10.44
C VAL A 45 2.92 2.14 11.81
N ASP A 46 2.42 3.16 12.48
CA ASP A 46 1.82 3.07 13.81
C ASP A 46 0.34 3.44 13.75
N ALA A 47 -0.52 2.77 14.53
CA ALA A 47 -1.92 3.16 14.68
C ALA A 47 -2.06 4.16 15.83
N PHE A 48 -2.88 5.20 15.63
CA PHE A 48 -3.25 6.15 16.66
C PHE A 48 -4.76 6.24 16.79
N ASP A 49 -5.25 6.36 18.02
CA ASP A 49 -6.68 6.41 18.31
C ASP A 49 -7.33 7.68 17.75
N ARG A 50 -6.60 8.80 17.77
CA ARG A 50 -7.05 10.10 17.25
C ARG A 50 -5.95 10.81 16.49
N LEU A 51 -6.33 11.72 15.59
CA LEU A 51 -5.38 12.58 14.89
C LEU A 51 -4.59 13.47 15.86
N ASP A 52 -5.21 13.88 16.98
CA ASP A 52 -4.58 14.66 18.04
C ASP A 52 -3.40 13.93 18.73
N ASP A 53 -3.35 12.59 18.62
CA ASP A 53 -2.31 11.76 19.23
C ASP A 53 -1.09 11.55 18.30
N VAL A 54 -1.17 12.01 17.04
CA VAL A 54 -0.13 11.80 16.04
C VAL A 54 1.10 12.67 16.34
N PRO A 55 2.30 12.08 16.55
CA PRO A 55 3.50 12.86 16.81
C PRO A 55 3.90 13.72 15.60
N VAL A 56 4.47 14.89 15.90
CA VAL A 56 5.02 15.78 14.87
C VAL A 56 6.05 15.03 14.02
N GLY A 57 5.92 15.15 12.69
CA GLY A 57 6.80 14.52 11.71
C GLY A 57 6.27 13.21 11.11
N TYR A 58 5.22 12.61 11.68
CA TYR A 58 4.54 11.48 11.07
C TYR A 58 3.74 11.91 9.83
N TRP A 59 3.65 11.04 8.82
CA TRP A 59 2.80 11.22 7.64
C TRP A 59 1.44 10.59 7.92
N PRO A 60 0.36 11.38 8.09
CA PRO A 60 -0.95 10.86 8.44
C PRO A 60 -1.60 10.10 7.27
N MET A 61 -2.20 8.96 7.60
CA MET A 61 -3.11 8.18 6.77
C MET A 61 -4.46 8.14 7.47
N ILE A 62 -5.37 9.00 7.04
CA ILE A 62 -6.61 9.29 7.76
C ILE A 62 -7.79 8.64 7.04
N VAL A 63 -8.44 7.68 7.69
CA VAL A 63 -9.63 7.01 7.17
C VAL A 63 -10.90 7.76 7.59
N ARG A 64 -11.79 8.08 6.65
CA ARG A 64 -13.08 8.75 6.89
C ARG A 64 -14.21 8.07 6.12
N ASP A 65 -15.44 8.22 6.59
CA ASP A 65 -16.62 7.71 5.88
C ASP A 65 -16.86 8.41 4.54
N ASP A 66 -16.59 9.71 4.48
CA ASP A 66 -16.64 10.54 3.27
C ASP A 66 -15.48 11.55 3.33
N ILE A 67 -14.67 11.60 2.28
CA ILE A 67 -13.54 12.54 2.19
C ILE A 67 -13.88 13.82 1.43
N GLN A 68 -15.14 13.97 0.98
CA GLN A 68 -15.70 15.12 0.27
C GLN A 68 -14.94 15.50 -1.01
N GLN A 69 -14.36 14.51 -1.67
CA GLN A 69 -13.66 14.69 -2.94
C GLN A 69 -14.38 13.90 -4.02
N ALA A 70 -15.19 14.60 -4.82
CA ALA A 70 -15.96 13.97 -5.88
C ALA A 70 -15.05 13.19 -6.84
N GLY A 71 -15.21 11.86 -6.88
CA GLY A 71 -14.40 10.97 -7.72
C GLY A 71 -13.09 10.48 -7.10
N ALA A 72 -12.80 10.85 -5.84
CA ALA A 72 -11.65 10.32 -5.10
C ALA A 72 -12.13 9.66 -3.81
N ALA A 73 -11.76 8.40 -3.62
CA ALA A 73 -11.92 7.65 -2.37
C ALA A 73 -10.60 7.60 -1.57
N GLY A 74 -9.63 8.42 -1.95
CA GLY A 74 -8.38 8.67 -1.26
C GLY A 74 -7.51 9.64 -2.05
N VAL A 75 -6.70 10.44 -1.36
CA VAL A 75 -5.85 11.46 -2.01
C VAL A 75 -4.57 11.64 -1.23
N HIS A 76 -3.43 11.48 -1.92
CA HIS A 76 -2.13 11.92 -1.49
C HIS A 76 -1.98 13.43 -1.68
N LEU A 77 -1.84 14.15 -0.57
CA LEU A 77 -1.68 15.59 -0.51
C LEU A 77 -0.36 15.95 0.17
N ASP A 78 0.15 17.12 -0.19
CA ASP A 78 1.25 17.76 0.50
C ASP A 78 0.71 18.91 1.37
N ASN A 79 1.23 19.02 2.60
CA ASN A 79 1.03 20.18 3.44
C ASN A 79 2.39 20.73 3.89
N ASN A 80 2.91 21.72 3.16
CA ASN A 80 4.20 22.36 3.41
C ASN A 80 5.40 21.37 3.35
N GLY A 81 5.40 20.46 2.38
CA GLY A 81 6.45 19.45 2.22
C GLY A 81 6.23 18.18 3.05
N GLN A 82 5.08 18.04 3.73
CA GLN A 82 4.71 16.85 4.48
C GLN A 82 3.57 16.07 3.78
N PRO A 83 3.84 14.84 3.32
CA PRO A 83 2.82 13.94 2.78
C PRO A 83 1.74 13.57 3.80
N PHE A 84 0.50 13.48 3.32
CA PHE A 84 -0.58 12.79 4.02
C PHE A 84 -1.55 12.19 3.02
N SER A 85 -2.30 11.18 3.45
CA SER A 85 -3.37 10.57 2.65
C SER A 85 -4.72 10.65 3.36
N LEU A 86 -5.75 11.06 2.65
CA LEU A 86 -7.14 10.76 3.03
C LEU A 86 -7.54 9.43 2.40
N ILE A 87 -8.31 8.61 3.11
CA ILE A 87 -8.79 7.30 2.67
C ILE A 87 -10.27 7.21 2.99
N GLU A 88 -11.11 6.96 1.99
CA GLU A 88 -12.53 6.72 2.19
C GLU A 88 -12.75 5.29 2.66
N TYR A 89 -13.62 5.12 3.64
CA TYR A 89 -14.01 3.82 4.15
C TYR A 89 -14.74 3.01 3.07
N SER A 90 -14.33 1.75 2.95
CA SER A 90 -15.03 0.69 2.23
C SER A 90 -14.71 -0.64 2.90
N ASP A 91 -15.42 -1.72 2.54
CA ASP A 91 -15.10 -3.05 3.08
C ASP A 91 -13.63 -3.46 2.83
N SER A 92 -13.01 -2.93 1.77
CA SER A 92 -11.63 -3.17 1.37
C SER A 92 -10.66 -2.02 1.68
N TRP A 93 -10.99 -1.11 2.61
CA TRP A 93 -10.18 0.09 2.88
C TRP A 93 -8.71 -0.20 3.23
N SER A 94 -8.40 -1.38 3.78
CA SER A 94 -7.01 -1.78 4.07
C SER A 94 -6.14 -1.82 2.81
N MET A 95 -6.74 -2.18 1.67
CA MET A 95 -6.06 -2.19 0.38
C MET A 95 -5.81 -0.77 -0.12
N THR A 96 -6.80 0.12 0.00
CA THR A 96 -6.62 1.54 -0.31
C THR A 96 -5.54 2.17 0.58
N ALA A 97 -5.53 1.87 1.87
CA ALA A 97 -4.48 2.33 2.78
C ALA A 97 -3.10 1.82 2.35
N SER A 98 -2.99 0.55 1.96
CA SER A 98 -1.76 -0.02 1.40
C SER A 98 -1.31 0.69 0.12
N HIS A 99 -2.24 0.97 -0.78
CA HIS A 99 -1.98 1.72 -2.01
C HIS A 99 -1.41 3.11 -1.69
N GLU A 100 -2.12 3.92 -0.91
CA GLU A 100 -1.69 5.28 -0.56
C GLU A 100 -0.35 5.30 0.19
N MET A 101 -0.12 4.35 1.09
CA MET A 101 1.17 4.23 1.78
C MET A 101 2.32 3.99 0.79
N LEU A 102 2.17 3.03 -0.13
CA LEU A 102 3.21 2.70 -1.10
C LEU A 102 3.52 3.90 -2.01
N GLU A 103 2.49 4.63 -2.42
CA GLU A 103 2.59 5.81 -3.25
C GLU A 103 3.28 6.98 -2.55
N MET A 104 2.90 7.27 -1.31
CA MET A 104 3.59 8.26 -0.48
C MET A 104 5.05 7.89 -0.25
N LEU A 105 5.36 6.60 -0.04
CA LEU A 105 6.74 6.17 0.16
C LEU A 105 7.56 6.28 -1.15
N GLY A 106 7.01 5.87 -2.29
CA GLY A 106 7.72 5.85 -3.58
C GLY A 106 7.94 7.24 -4.18
N ASP A 107 6.97 8.14 -4.01
CA ASP A 107 7.02 9.53 -4.43
C ASP A 107 6.30 10.45 -3.43
N PRO A 108 6.97 10.86 -2.33
CA PRO A 108 6.38 11.70 -1.28
C PRO A 108 5.80 13.02 -1.79
N GLY A 109 6.32 13.57 -2.88
CA GLY A 109 5.81 14.81 -3.44
C GLY A 109 4.64 14.62 -4.41
N GLY A 110 4.36 13.39 -4.86
CA GLY A 110 3.46 13.12 -5.98
C GLY A 110 3.83 13.86 -7.27
N ASN A 111 5.11 14.19 -7.44
CA ASN A 111 5.62 15.02 -8.54
C ASN A 111 6.85 14.42 -9.24
N ARG A 112 7.29 13.23 -8.85
CA ARG A 112 8.51 12.61 -9.37
C ARG A 112 8.26 12.10 -10.79
N LEU A 113 9.13 12.55 -11.69
CA LEU A 113 9.15 12.11 -13.08
C LEU A 113 10.37 11.22 -13.35
N VAL A 114 10.18 10.19 -14.17
CA VAL A 114 11.24 9.32 -14.67
C VAL A 114 11.16 9.23 -16.18
N ALA A 115 12.27 9.50 -16.86
CA ALA A 115 12.34 9.40 -18.31
C ALA A 115 12.31 7.93 -18.78
N GLY A 116 11.58 7.64 -19.84
CA GLY A 116 11.57 6.31 -20.46
C GLY A 116 10.95 6.31 -21.86
N GLN A 117 11.11 5.22 -22.60
CA GLN A 117 10.48 5.07 -23.90
C GLN A 117 8.96 4.96 -23.76
N SER A 118 8.20 5.79 -24.48
CA SER A 118 6.74 5.75 -24.45
C SER A 118 6.20 4.38 -24.89
N PRO A 119 5.19 3.82 -24.20
CA PRO A 119 4.47 2.63 -24.68
C PRO A 119 3.60 2.94 -25.90
N LYS A 120 3.30 4.23 -26.17
CA LYS A 120 2.43 4.63 -27.27
C LYS A 120 3.23 4.73 -28.58
N PRO A 121 2.82 4.01 -29.64
CA PRO A 121 3.45 4.13 -30.94
C PRO A 121 3.47 5.57 -31.46
N GLY A 122 4.61 5.97 -32.03
CA GLY A 122 4.84 7.30 -32.58
C GLY A 122 5.34 8.34 -31.57
N GLN A 123 5.44 8.02 -30.28
CA GLN A 123 6.11 8.85 -29.28
C GLN A 123 7.56 8.40 -29.03
N GLY A 124 8.40 9.34 -28.59
CA GLY A 124 9.79 9.11 -28.22
C GLY A 124 9.97 8.81 -26.73
N VAL A 125 11.04 9.38 -26.16
CA VAL A 125 11.25 9.41 -24.71
C VAL A 125 10.26 10.40 -24.09
N VAL A 126 9.60 9.96 -23.03
CA VAL A 126 8.57 10.69 -22.28
C VAL A 126 8.90 10.67 -20.79
N GLU A 127 8.19 11.49 -20.02
CA GLU A 127 8.37 11.63 -18.58
C GLU A 127 7.22 10.92 -17.85
N PHE A 128 7.47 9.72 -17.33
CA PHE A 128 6.48 8.97 -16.54
C PHE A 128 6.33 9.58 -15.16
N LEU A 129 5.09 9.70 -14.70
CA LEU A 129 4.81 9.96 -13.29
C LEU A 129 5.09 8.67 -12.50
N VAL A 130 5.74 8.81 -11.35
CA VAL A 130 6.01 7.68 -10.46
C VAL A 130 4.77 7.40 -9.63
N GLU A 131 4.09 6.30 -9.99
CA GLU A 131 2.86 5.84 -9.37
C GLU A 131 2.99 4.33 -9.06
N VAL A 132 3.64 4.00 -7.95
CA VAL A 132 4.23 2.66 -7.73
C VAL A 132 3.23 1.52 -7.67
N ALA A 133 1.99 1.77 -7.28
CA ALA A 133 0.93 0.77 -7.14
C ALA A 133 -0.06 0.79 -8.32
N ASP A 134 -0.18 1.90 -9.04
CA ASP A 134 -1.16 2.11 -10.13
C ASP A 134 -1.13 1.06 -11.26
N PRO A 135 0.04 0.59 -11.75
CA PRO A 135 0.09 -0.41 -12.82
C PRO A 135 -0.54 -1.76 -12.46
N SER A 136 -0.64 -2.06 -11.18
CA SER A 136 -1.18 -3.29 -10.61
C SER A 136 -2.29 -3.02 -9.60
N GLU A 137 -2.96 -1.88 -9.65
CA GLU A 137 -3.83 -1.41 -8.57
C GLU A 137 -5.08 -2.27 -8.34
N ALA A 138 -5.48 -3.08 -9.32
CA ALA A 138 -6.70 -3.87 -9.20
C ALA A 138 -6.61 -4.89 -8.05
N PRO A 139 -7.70 -5.13 -7.32
CA PRO A 139 -7.72 -6.08 -6.19
C PRO A 139 -7.21 -7.48 -6.52
N GLU A 140 -7.49 -7.96 -7.73
CA GLU A 140 -7.05 -9.25 -8.28
C GLU A 140 -5.52 -9.35 -8.38
N ASN A 141 -4.86 -8.20 -8.53
CA ASN A 141 -3.42 -8.10 -8.62
C ASN A 141 -2.74 -8.01 -7.25
N GLY A 142 -3.48 -7.70 -6.19
CA GLY A 142 -2.99 -7.65 -4.82
C GLY A 142 -2.53 -8.98 -4.22
N TYR A 143 -1.94 -8.88 -3.03
CA TYR A 143 -1.47 -10.02 -2.23
C TYR A 143 -1.87 -9.85 -0.76
N THR A 144 -1.70 -10.89 0.05
CA THR A 144 -2.15 -10.87 1.45
C THR A 144 -1.01 -10.75 2.44
N ILE A 145 -1.24 -9.94 3.48
CA ILE A 145 -0.38 -9.84 4.66
C ILE A 145 -1.27 -9.96 5.89
N ASN A 146 -0.92 -10.87 6.81
CA ASN A 146 -1.76 -11.20 7.99
C ASN A 146 -3.21 -11.55 7.61
N GLY A 147 -3.42 -12.10 6.42
CA GLY A 147 -4.75 -12.42 5.87
C GLY A 147 -5.47 -11.27 5.17
N MET A 148 -5.02 -10.03 5.33
CA MET A 148 -5.65 -8.86 4.71
C MET A 148 -5.12 -8.61 3.30
N LEU A 149 -6.00 -8.17 2.39
CA LEU A 149 -5.60 -7.78 1.03
C LEU A 149 -4.85 -6.45 1.05
N MET A 150 -3.72 -6.42 0.35
CA MET A 150 -2.79 -5.31 0.21
C MET A 150 -2.44 -5.13 -1.28
N SER A 151 -2.06 -3.92 -1.66
CA SER A 151 -1.69 -3.58 -3.03
C SER A 151 -0.35 -4.18 -3.43
N ASP A 152 -0.21 -4.63 -4.67
CA ASP A 152 1.09 -4.87 -5.30
C ASP A 152 1.73 -3.53 -5.71
N PHE A 153 3.04 -3.52 -5.92
CA PHE A 153 3.79 -2.35 -6.36
C PHE A 153 4.90 -2.72 -7.32
N PHE A 154 5.27 -1.80 -8.22
CA PHE A 154 6.38 -1.99 -9.13
C PHE A 154 7.75 -1.77 -8.47
N THR A 155 8.78 -2.41 -9.01
CA THR A 155 10.18 -2.20 -8.58
C THR A 155 10.82 -1.08 -9.40
N PRO A 156 11.97 -0.51 -8.99
CA PRO A 156 12.68 0.47 -9.83
C PRO A 156 12.99 0.01 -11.26
N ASN A 157 13.13 -1.31 -11.48
CA ASN A 157 13.35 -1.91 -12.80
C ASN A 157 12.14 -1.74 -13.74
N PHE A 158 10.98 -1.31 -13.23
CA PHE A 158 9.80 -0.98 -14.04
C PHE A 158 10.12 -0.01 -15.19
N TYR A 159 11.12 0.85 -15.01
CA TYR A 159 11.55 1.81 -16.02
C TYR A 159 12.75 1.33 -16.86
N ASP A 160 13.19 0.08 -16.75
CA ASP A 160 14.27 -0.47 -17.58
C ASP A 160 13.95 -0.36 -19.08
N PRO A 161 14.94 -0.14 -19.96
CA PRO A 161 14.68 0.06 -21.38
C PRO A 161 14.08 -1.17 -22.05
N VAL A 162 14.44 -2.37 -21.60
CA VAL A 162 14.01 -3.66 -22.14
C VAL A 162 13.85 -4.69 -21.04
N ALA A 163 13.07 -5.74 -21.30
CA ALA A 163 12.94 -6.86 -20.38
C ALA A 163 14.23 -7.70 -20.34
N ALA A 164 14.67 -8.08 -19.14
CA ALA A 164 15.79 -9.00 -18.92
C ALA A 164 15.39 -10.25 -18.10
N PRO A 165 15.97 -11.44 -18.40
CA PRO A 165 15.72 -12.66 -17.63
C PRO A 165 16.09 -12.50 -16.15
N GLY A 166 15.25 -13.03 -15.26
CA GLY A 166 15.48 -12.97 -13.81
C GLY A 166 15.22 -11.60 -13.17
N VAL A 167 14.81 -10.59 -13.94
CA VAL A 167 14.43 -9.29 -13.43
C VAL A 167 12.95 -9.28 -13.05
N ARG A 168 12.66 -8.72 -11.87
CA ARG A 168 11.32 -8.56 -11.33
C ARG A 168 10.87 -7.10 -11.48
N TYR A 169 9.69 -6.88 -12.07
CA TYR A 169 9.12 -5.54 -12.30
C TYR A 169 8.00 -5.15 -11.32
N SER A 170 7.39 -6.12 -10.62
CA SER A 170 6.53 -5.87 -9.45
C SER A 170 6.89 -6.77 -8.28
N PHE A 171 6.54 -6.40 -7.05
CA PHE A 171 6.86 -7.21 -5.87
C PHE A 171 6.36 -8.64 -6.01
N THR A 172 5.13 -8.85 -6.49
CA THR A 172 4.59 -10.21 -6.75
C THR A 172 5.12 -10.87 -8.02
N GLY A 173 5.80 -10.13 -8.89
CA GLY A 173 6.30 -10.61 -10.18
C GLY A 173 5.23 -10.74 -11.27
N LYS A 174 4.04 -10.18 -11.06
CA LYS A 174 2.95 -10.21 -12.05
C LYS A 174 3.21 -9.29 -13.25
N LEU A 175 3.93 -8.18 -13.06
CA LEU A 175 4.42 -7.37 -14.18
C LEU A 175 5.55 -8.13 -14.87
N ASP A 176 5.30 -8.56 -16.11
CA ASP A 176 6.19 -9.41 -16.91
C ASP A 176 7.20 -8.60 -17.77
N GLY A 177 7.24 -7.28 -17.61
CA GLY A 177 8.17 -6.41 -18.32
C GLY A 177 8.08 -4.94 -17.88
N PRO A 178 9.02 -4.10 -18.34
CA PRO A 178 9.05 -2.69 -18.00
C PRO A 178 7.88 -1.93 -18.63
N ARG A 179 7.37 -0.90 -17.94
CA ARG A 179 6.28 0.00 -18.38
C ARG A 179 5.01 -0.73 -18.85
N LYS A 180 4.76 -1.92 -18.32
CA LYS A 180 3.51 -2.66 -18.55
C LYS A 180 2.51 -2.43 -17.44
N ILE A 181 1.25 -2.70 -17.73
CA ILE A 181 0.15 -2.63 -16.76
C ILE A 181 -0.59 -3.97 -16.74
N LEU A 182 -1.29 -4.24 -15.64
CA LEU A 182 -2.19 -5.38 -15.50
C LEU A 182 -3.65 -4.96 -15.74
N PRO A 183 -4.56 -5.90 -15.98
CA PRO A 183 -5.99 -5.62 -15.98
C PRO A 183 -6.40 -4.86 -14.73
N GLY A 184 -7.14 -3.77 -14.94
CA GLY A 184 -7.59 -2.83 -13.90
C GLY A 184 -6.55 -1.81 -13.44
N GLY A 185 -5.34 -1.78 -14.01
CA GLY A 185 -4.30 -0.77 -13.72
C GLY A 185 -4.10 0.27 -14.83
N TYR A 186 -3.20 1.23 -14.56
CA TYR A 186 -2.78 2.24 -15.54
C TYR A 186 -1.36 2.77 -15.28
N ILE A 187 -0.85 3.53 -16.25
CA ILE A 187 0.35 4.37 -16.15
C ILE A 187 0.11 5.71 -16.81
N SER A 188 0.73 6.76 -16.25
CA SER A 188 0.63 8.14 -16.74
C SER A 188 2.00 8.69 -17.16
N TRP A 189 2.05 9.48 -18.23
CA TRP A 189 3.25 10.19 -18.64
C TRP A 189 2.95 11.52 -19.32
N HIS A 190 3.92 12.42 -19.25
CA HIS A 190 3.98 13.65 -20.02
C HIS A 190 4.80 13.43 -21.29
N ASP A 191 4.25 13.80 -22.45
CA ASP A 191 4.94 13.83 -23.73
C ASP A 191 5.45 15.25 -24.02
N PRO A 192 6.77 15.51 -23.89
CA PRO A 192 7.33 16.86 -24.00
C PRO A 192 7.25 17.45 -25.41
N VAL A 193 7.00 16.64 -26.45
CA VAL A 193 6.84 17.14 -27.82
C VAL A 193 5.46 17.77 -28.01
N SER A 194 4.41 17.13 -27.50
CA SER A 194 3.04 17.62 -27.63
C SER A 194 2.61 18.52 -26.48
N ASP A 195 3.32 18.48 -25.35
CA ASP A 195 2.95 19.08 -24.05
C ASP A 195 1.68 18.43 -23.44
N HIS A 196 1.35 17.22 -23.87
CA HIS A 196 0.16 16.49 -23.42
C HIS A 196 0.53 15.47 -22.36
N TRP A 197 -0.39 15.32 -21.40
CA TRP A 197 -0.43 14.17 -20.52
C TRP A 197 -1.19 13.03 -21.18
N TRP A 198 -0.64 11.84 -21.07
CA TRP A 198 -1.18 10.62 -21.63
C TRP A 198 -1.26 9.54 -20.56
N GLN A 199 -2.15 8.59 -20.80
CA GLN A 199 -2.22 7.37 -20.04
C GLN A 199 -2.36 6.14 -20.92
N GLN A 200 -1.90 5.01 -20.40
CA GLN A 200 -2.34 3.70 -20.82
C GLN A 200 -3.19 3.13 -19.70
N ILE A 201 -4.44 2.82 -19.99
CA ILE A 201 -5.41 2.29 -19.02
C ILE A 201 -5.82 0.87 -19.43
N TRP A 202 -6.12 0.01 -18.46
CA TRP A 202 -6.72 -1.30 -18.71
C TRP A 202 -7.98 -1.52 -17.87
N PHE A 203 -8.87 -0.53 -17.87
CA PHE A 203 -10.13 -0.61 -17.14
C PHE A 203 -11.19 -1.29 -18.00
N ASP A 204 -11.96 -2.20 -17.39
CA ASP A 204 -13.20 -2.81 -17.91
C ASP A 204 -13.15 -3.18 -19.41
N SER A 205 -12.02 -3.73 -19.87
CA SER A 205 -11.80 -4.06 -21.28
C SER A 205 -10.79 -5.19 -21.48
N ASP A 206 -10.85 -5.85 -22.64
CA ASP A 206 -9.99 -7.00 -22.93
C ASP A 206 -8.53 -6.63 -23.24
N GLN A 207 -8.26 -5.36 -23.52
CA GLN A 207 -6.95 -4.88 -23.97
C GLN A 207 -6.68 -3.45 -23.46
N PRO A 208 -5.42 -3.10 -23.15
CA PRO A 208 -5.07 -1.76 -22.70
C PRO A 208 -5.27 -0.71 -23.80
N ARG A 209 -5.62 0.51 -23.42
CA ARG A 209 -5.94 1.62 -24.34
C ARG A 209 -5.19 2.88 -23.96
N PHE A 210 -4.83 3.66 -24.97
CA PHE A 210 -4.24 4.98 -24.77
C PHE A 210 -5.33 6.04 -24.60
N ARG A 211 -5.13 6.93 -23.63
CA ARG A 211 -6.01 8.05 -23.31
C ARG A 211 -5.19 9.34 -23.31
N ASP A 212 -5.62 10.32 -24.11
CA ASP A 212 -5.07 11.68 -24.07
C ASP A 212 -5.80 12.46 -22.95
N LEU A 213 -5.05 12.95 -21.97
CA LEU A 213 -5.58 13.79 -20.90
C LEU A 213 -5.51 15.28 -21.24
N GLY A 214 -4.85 15.63 -22.35
CA GLY A 214 -4.60 16.99 -22.78
C GLY A 214 -3.46 17.66 -22.02
N ARG A 215 -3.38 18.98 -22.16
CA ARG A 215 -2.34 19.80 -21.53
C ARG A 215 -2.73 20.15 -20.10
N LEU A 216 -1.79 19.99 -19.17
CA LEU A 216 -1.94 20.44 -17.79
C LEU A 216 -1.40 21.88 -17.66
N THR A 217 -2.28 22.87 -17.80
CA THR A 217 -1.88 24.30 -17.83
C THR A 217 -1.82 24.95 -16.45
N ALA A 218 -2.52 24.39 -15.46
CA ALA A 218 -2.50 24.83 -14.07
C ALA A 218 -2.87 23.66 -13.14
N ARG A 219 -2.33 23.67 -11.92
CA ARG A 219 -2.70 22.72 -10.85
C ARG A 219 -2.57 23.40 -9.49
N ALA A 220 -3.44 23.02 -8.54
CA ALA A 220 -3.38 23.48 -7.16
C ALA A 220 -2.52 22.55 -6.27
N GLY A 221 -2.42 21.27 -6.63
CA GLY A 221 -1.67 20.25 -5.88
C GLY A 221 -0.54 19.61 -6.69
N SER A 222 -0.21 18.37 -6.34
CA SER A 222 0.80 17.55 -7.00
C SER A 222 0.38 17.11 -8.41
N LEU A 223 1.33 16.61 -9.21
CA LEU A 223 1.03 15.96 -10.50
C LEU A 223 0.08 14.77 -10.30
N ARG A 224 0.37 13.94 -9.29
CA ARG A 224 -0.49 12.80 -8.92
C ARG A 224 -1.92 13.23 -8.65
N SER A 225 -2.14 14.22 -7.78
CA SER A 225 -3.49 14.75 -7.50
C SER A 225 -4.21 15.23 -8.77
N ALA A 226 -3.50 15.89 -9.70
CA ALA A 226 -4.08 16.33 -10.96
C ALA A 226 -4.48 15.14 -11.87
N ILE A 227 -3.66 14.11 -11.94
CA ILE A 227 -3.92 12.88 -12.72
C ILE A 227 -5.05 12.06 -12.10
N ASP A 228 -5.05 11.87 -10.78
CA ASP A 228 -6.08 11.15 -10.04
C ASP A 228 -7.46 11.77 -10.26
N SER A 229 -7.57 13.11 -10.25
CA SER A 229 -8.83 13.82 -10.50
C SER A 229 -9.45 13.51 -11.87
N ARG A 230 -8.65 13.09 -12.86
CA ARG A 230 -9.08 12.68 -14.20
C ARG A 230 -9.29 11.18 -14.33
N THR A 231 -8.72 10.40 -13.42
CA THR A 231 -8.65 8.94 -13.50
C THR A 231 -9.68 8.29 -12.59
N GLY A 232 -9.97 8.87 -11.42
CA GLY A 232 -10.88 8.29 -10.44
C GLY A 232 -10.33 7.03 -9.78
N THR A 233 -8.99 6.93 -9.71
CA THR A 233 -8.19 5.78 -9.25
C THR A 233 -8.75 5.17 -7.98
N ILE A 234 -8.79 5.95 -6.90
CA ILE A 234 -9.18 5.39 -5.61
C ILE A 234 -10.65 5.04 -5.55
N ALA A 235 -11.53 5.80 -6.22
CA ALA A 235 -12.95 5.45 -6.31
C ALA A 235 -13.15 4.10 -7.02
N ARG A 236 -12.33 3.78 -8.05
CA ARG A 236 -12.34 2.44 -8.67
C ARG A 236 -11.86 1.36 -7.71
N ILE A 237 -10.77 1.60 -6.97
CA ILE A 237 -10.23 0.62 -6.01
C ILE A 237 -11.27 0.34 -4.92
N ALA A 238 -11.86 1.38 -4.32
CA ALA A 238 -12.88 1.24 -3.29
C ALA A 238 -14.15 0.53 -3.80
N ALA A 239 -14.54 0.75 -5.06
CA ALA A 239 -15.71 0.10 -5.64
C ALA A 239 -15.47 -1.35 -6.10
N SER A 240 -14.28 -1.65 -6.64
CA SER A 240 -13.92 -2.97 -7.17
C SER A 240 -13.44 -3.93 -6.08
N GLY A 241 -12.74 -3.41 -5.06
CA GLY A 241 -12.22 -4.16 -3.92
C GLY A 241 -13.22 -5.14 -3.34
N PRO A 242 -14.39 -4.68 -2.85
CA PRO A 242 -15.38 -5.53 -2.20
C PRO A 242 -15.98 -6.60 -3.12
N ARG A 243 -15.90 -6.40 -4.45
CA ARG A 243 -16.47 -7.30 -5.46
C ARG A 243 -15.47 -8.34 -5.98
N SER A 244 -14.19 -8.20 -5.66
CA SER A 244 -13.15 -9.07 -6.18
C SER A 244 -13.10 -10.44 -5.49
N ASP A 245 -12.83 -11.49 -6.27
CA ASP A 245 -12.58 -12.84 -5.75
C ASP A 245 -11.38 -12.86 -4.81
N ARG A 246 -10.37 -12.03 -5.09
CA ARG A 246 -9.16 -11.91 -4.28
C ARG A 246 -9.46 -11.34 -2.90
N PHE A 247 -10.34 -10.34 -2.82
CA PHE A 247 -10.82 -9.81 -1.54
C PHE A 247 -11.69 -10.83 -0.81
N ALA A 248 -12.59 -11.55 -1.49
CA ALA A 248 -13.37 -12.62 -0.87
C ALA A 248 -12.46 -13.71 -0.26
N ALA A 249 -11.42 -14.13 -0.98
CA ALA A 249 -10.41 -15.05 -0.47
C ALA A 249 -9.63 -14.48 0.74
N ALA A 250 -9.27 -13.19 0.68
CA ALA A 250 -8.60 -12.50 1.79
C ALA A 250 -9.50 -12.42 3.04
N ARG A 251 -10.82 -12.21 2.89
CA ARG A 251 -11.75 -12.24 4.03
C ARG A 251 -11.79 -13.62 4.71
N THR A 252 -11.83 -14.68 3.92
CA THR A 252 -11.75 -16.06 4.44
C THR A 252 -10.43 -16.29 5.18
N LEU A 253 -9.31 -15.85 4.59
CA LEU A 253 -8.00 -15.98 5.21
C LEU A 253 -7.89 -15.15 6.51
N THR A 254 -8.45 -13.94 6.53
CA THR A 254 -8.52 -13.09 7.72
C THR A 254 -9.27 -13.77 8.86
N ALA A 255 -10.37 -14.47 8.55
CA ALA A 255 -11.12 -15.25 9.55
C ALA A 255 -10.28 -16.41 10.11
N ALA A 256 -9.59 -17.17 9.25
CA ALA A 256 -8.71 -18.27 9.68
C ALA A 256 -7.50 -17.77 10.51
N VAL A 257 -6.92 -16.62 10.14
CA VAL A 257 -5.85 -15.96 10.92
C VAL A 257 -6.38 -15.52 12.28
N LYS A 258 -7.60 -15.00 12.36
CA LYS A 258 -8.24 -14.62 13.63
C LYS A 258 -8.40 -15.82 14.56
N GLU A 259 -8.84 -16.97 14.04
CA GLU A 259 -8.96 -18.22 14.80
C GLU A 259 -7.61 -18.69 15.34
N SER A 260 -6.58 -18.72 14.49
CA SER A 260 -5.22 -19.09 14.88
C SER A 260 -4.65 -18.14 15.95
N THR A 261 -4.89 -16.84 15.79
CA THR A 261 -4.49 -15.81 16.75
C THR A 261 -5.19 -16.00 18.09
N GLN A 262 -6.48 -16.31 18.09
CA GLN A 262 -7.24 -16.57 19.31
C GLN A 262 -6.75 -17.82 20.03
N SER A 263 -6.49 -18.90 19.29
CA SER A 263 -5.89 -20.12 19.85
C SER A 263 -4.53 -19.82 20.51
N ARG A 264 -3.66 -19.07 19.82
CA ARG A 264 -2.37 -18.67 20.39
C ARG A 264 -2.51 -17.77 21.61
N ALA A 265 -3.47 -16.84 21.60
CA ALA A 265 -3.76 -15.99 22.74
C ALA A 265 -4.26 -16.79 23.95
N ASN A 266 -5.07 -17.83 23.74
CA ASN A 266 -5.49 -18.72 24.82
C ASN A 266 -4.30 -19.45 25.45
N GLY A 267 -3.37 -19.96 24.63
CA GLY A 267 -2.13 -20.57 25.14
C GLY A 267 -1.30 -19.58 25.98
N TRP A 268 -1.20 -18.32 25.56
CA TRP A 268 -0.54 -17.28 26.36
C TRP A 268 -1.27 -16.98 27.67
N ARG A 269 -2.61 -16.93 27.67
CA ARG A 269 -3.38 -16.74 28.91
C ARG A 269 -3.17 -17.88 29.89
N SER A 270 -3.27 -19.14 29.42
CA SER A 270 -2.99 -20.30 30.26
C SER A 270 -1.58 -20.24 30.85
N ARG A 271 -0.59 -19.85 30.05
CA ARG A 271 0.78 -19.68 30.54
C ARG A 271 0.89 -18.57 31.60
N VAL A 272 0.18 -17.45 31.43
CA VAL A 272 0.16 -16.38 32.43
C VAL A 272 -0.50 -16.86 33.73
N ASP A 273 -1.62 -17.58 33.63
CA ASP A 273 -2.34 -18.12 34.79
C ASP A 273 -1.45 -19.12 35.57
N GLU A 274 -0.71 -20.00 34.86
CA GLU A 274 0.27 -20.91 35.46
C GLU A 274 1.36 -20.15 36.25
N LEU A 275 1.93 -19.10 35.65
CA LEU A 275 2.99 -18.30 36.26
C LEU A 275 2.51 -17.51 37.49
N GLN A 276 1.22 -17.17 37.54
CA GLN A 276 0.61 -16.46 38.68
C GLN A 276 0.19 -17.41 39.81
N ALA A 277 -0.06 -18.69 39.52
CA ALA A 277 -0.57 -19.67 40.49
C ALA A 277 0.50 -20.27 41.42
N GLY A 278 1.80 -20.06 41.17
CA GLY A 278 2.87 -20.56 42.02
C GLY A 278 4.28 -20.31 41.44
N PRO A 279 5.35 -20.59 42.21
CA PRO A 279 6.71 -20.40 41.73
C PRO A 279 6.97 -21.22 40.47
N VAL A 280 7.59 -20.59 39.47
CA VAL A 280 7.99 -21.24 38.22
C VAL A 280 9.01 -22.32 38.57
N VAL A 281 8.64 -23.58 38.39
CA VAL A 281 9.62 -24.67 38.43
C VAL A 281 10.39 -24.60 37.10
N GLU A 282 11.57 -23.99 37.12
CA GLU A 282 12.42 -23.81 35.93
C GLU A 282 12.95 -25.14 35.36
N GLY A 283 12.99 -26.19 36.19
CA GLY A 283 13.36 -27.54 35.79
C GLY A 283 13.25 -28.50 36.96
N THR A 284 13.07 -29.78 36.65
CA THR A 284 13.29 -30.89 37.60
C THR A 284 14.76 -31.28 37.57
N TRP A 285 15.43 -31.18 38.72
CA TRP A 285 16.81 -31.58 38.90
C TRP A 285 16.85 -32.88 39.70
N GLU A 286 17.58 -33.88 39.23
CA GLU A 286 18.01 -35.00 40.07
C GLU A 286 19.11 -34.49 41.03
N GLU A 287 19.10 -34.93 42.29
CA GLU A 287 20.13 -34.54 43.26
C GLU A 287 21.53 -34.90 42.72
N GLY A 288 22.39 -33.90 42.59
CA GLY A 288 23.81 -34.15 42.36
C GLY A 288 24.43 -34.76 43.61
N ASP A 289 25.18 -35.86 43.46
CA ASP A 289 25.93 -36.47 44.54
C ASP A 289 26.74 -35.39 45.28
N GLN A 290 26.50 -35.24 46.59
CA GLN A 290 27.34 -34.40 47.42
C GLN A 290 28.70 -35.10 47.57
N ASP A 291 29.71 -34.53 46.90
CA ASP A 291 31.09 -34.95 47.07
C ASP A 291 31.55 -34.54 48.48
N ASN A 292 31.52 -35.50 49.41
CA ASN A 292 32.08 -35.34 50.75
C ASN A 292 33.60 -35.57 50.67
N GLY A 293 34.32 -34.57 50.15
CA GLY A 293 35.79 -34.52 50.08
C GLY A 293 36.36 -33.26 50.71
#